data_AF-A0A4P1RJU2-F1
#
_entry.id   AF-A0A4P1RJU2-F1
#
_cell.length_a   1.000
_cell.length_b   1.000
_cell.length_c   1.000
_cell.angle_alpha   90.00
_cell.angle_beta   90.00
_cell.angle_gamma   90.00
#
_symmetry.space_group_name_H-M   'P 1'
#
loop_
_entity.id
_entity.type
_entity.pdbx_description
1 polymer ?
#
loop_
_entity_poly.entity_id
_entity_poly.type
_entity_poly.pdbx_seq_one_letter_code
_entity_poly.pdbx_strand_id
1 'polypeptide(L)'
;MAAEDDKNLIEILENLNVIDVAKYMNYVSAPQAGAIATFSGTTRDTFDGKTVLELRYEAYVPMAIRCLKSVCSSARASWNLHSIAIAHRIGSVPVGETSVFIAVSSVHRADALEACRFLIDELKATVPIWKKEVYSNGEVWKENSEFLERRSELGNKEVGCCGKKAEIKERDKMRCCGTKVRVDDEGSKN
;
A
#
# COMPACT_ATOMS: atom_id res chain seq x y z
N MET A 1 21.54 0.37 20.54
CA MET A 1 21.62 0.00 19.12
C MET A 1 20.60 0.85 18.39
N ALA A 2 21.05 1.91 17.71
CA ALA A 2 20.16 2.68 16.85
C ALA A 2 19.65 1.71 15.78
N ALA A 3 18.34 1.57 15.65
CA ALA A 3 17.76 0.90 14.49
C ALA A 3 18.36 1.61 13.26
N GLU A 4 18.91 0.85 12.32
CA GLU A 4 19.18 1.40 10.99
C GLU A 4 17.94 2.18 10.57
N ASP A 5 18.10 3.43 10.12
CA ASP A 5 16.98 4.25 9.67
C ASP A 5 16.28 3.49 8.53
N ASP A 6 15.23 2.74 8.89
CA ASP A 6 14.41 2.01 7.94
C ASP A 6 13.99 3.01 6.88
N LYS A 7 14.40 2.81 5.62
CA LYS A 7 14.14 3.72 4.49
C LYS A 7 12.66 3.78 4.16
N ASN A 8 11.90 4.39 5.04
CA ASN A 8 10.45 4.50 5.03
C ASN A 8 10.08 5.98 4.99
N LEU A 9 9.39 6.39 3.93
CA LEU A 9 8.74 7.69 3.85
C LEU A 9 7.25 7.50 4.11
N ILE A 10 6.74 8.01 5.23
CA ILE A 10 5.32 7.90 5.60
C ILE A 10 4.75 9.30 5.77
N GLU A 11 3.74 9.64 4.99
CA GLU A 11 3.08 10.96 5.04
C GLU A 11 1.56 10.81 5.08
N ILE A 12 0.95 11.54 6.01
CA ILE A 12 -0.50 11.78 6.01
C ILE A 12 -0.69 13.24 5.59
N LEU A 13 -1.24 13.44 4.40
CA LEU A 13 -1.38 14.75 3.77
C LEU A 13 -2.72 15.37 4.13
N GLU A 14 -2.71 16.62 4.57
CA GLU A 14 -3.93 17.38 4.86
C GLU A 14 -4.56 17.99 3.60
N ASN A 15 -5.83 18.40 3.74
CA ASN A 15 -6.73 18.93 2.71
C ASN A 15 -6.03 19.73 1.59
N LEU A 16 -6.38 19.41 0.34
CA LEU A 16 -5.91 20.00 -0.93
C LEU A 16 -4.51 19.62 -1.40
N ASN A 17 -3.68 18.98 -0.56
CA ASN A 17 -2.39 18.48 -1.02
C ASN A 17 -2.57 17.20 -1.82
N VAL A 18 -2.44 17.31 -3.14
CA VAL A 18 -2.42 16.17 -4.05
C VAL A 18 -1.14 15.37 -3.83
N ILE A 19 -1.26 14.04 -3.91
CA ILE A 19 -0.11 13.14 -3.84
C ILE A 19 0.77 13.38 -5.08
N ASP A 20 1.96 13.94 -4.87
CA ASP A 20 3.00 14.00 -5.90
C ASP A 20 3.66 12.62 -6.06
N VAL A 21 3.17 11.86 -7.04
CA VAL A 21 3.69 10.51 -7.34
C VAL A 21 5.20 10.53 -7.60
N ALA A 22 5.73 11.59 -8.24
CA ALA A 22 7.15 11.67 -8.58
C ALA A 22 8.02 11.75 -7.33
N LYS A 23 7.59 12.51 -6.30
CA LYS A 23 8.28 12.58 -5.00
C LYS A 23 8.50 11.18 -4.40
N TYR A 24 7.44 10.36 -4.34
CA TYR A 24 7.51 9.03 -3.72
C TYR A 24 8.27 8.03 -4.59
N MET A 25 8.12 8.09 -5.91
CA MET A 25 8.90 7.27 -6.84
C MET A 25 10.41 7.56 -6.76
N ASN A 26 10.77 8.84 -6.69
CA ASN A 26 12.17 9.26 -6.55
C ASN A 26 12.76 8.80 -5.21
N TYR A 27 11.98 8.84 -4.11
CA TYR A 27 12.42 8.36 -2.80
C TYR A 27 12.75 6.86 -2.81
N VAL A 28 11.95 6.03 -3.50
CA VAL A 28 12.17 4.58 -3.53
C VAL A 28 13.15 4.15 -4.61
N SER A 29 13.49 5.02 -5.56
CA SER A 29 14.47 4.73 -6.61
C SER A 29 15.88 4.65 -6.05
N ALA A 30 16.61 3.61 -6.43
CA ALA A 30 18.00 3.44 -6.04
C ALA A 30 18.76 2.57 -7.06
N PRO A 31 20.07 2.78 -7.27
CA PRO A 31 20.88 1.98 -8.19
C PRO A 31 20.84 0.46 -7.92
N GLN A 32 20.67 0.07 -6.65
CA GLN A 32 20.55 -1.32 -6.20
C GLN A 32 19.13 -1.90 -6.30
N ALA A 33 18.11 -1.08 -6.60
CA ALA A 33 16.74 -1.53 -6.74
C ALA A 33 16.44 -1.90 -8.20
N GLY A 34 16.30 -3.19 -8.47
CA GLY A 34 15.96 -3.72 -9.80
C GLY A 34 14.47 -3.72 -10.10
N ALA A 35 13.62 -3.42 -9.12
CA ALA A 35 12.18 -3.31 -9.29
C ALA A 35 11.56 -2.28 -8.35
N ILE A 36 10.53 -1.58 -8.84
CA ILE A 36 9.63 -0.75 -8.05
C ILE A 36 8.20 -1.20 -8.36
N ALA A 37 7.42 -1.48 -7.31
CA ALA A 37 6.00 -1.75 -7.41
C ALA A 37 5.22 -0.62 -6.73
N THR A 38 4.11 -0.20 -7.35
CA THR A 38 3.28 0.88 -6.86
C THR A 38 1.82 0.51 -6.81
N PHE A 39 1.11 1.08 -5.84
CA PHE A 39 -0.35 1.05 -5.77
C PHE A 39 -0.87 2.48 -5.65
N SER A 40 -1.90 2.80 -6.43
CA SER A 40 -2.63 4.07 -6.35
C SER A 40 -4.12 3.79 -6.15
N GLY A 41 -4.67 4.22 -5.02
CA GLY A 41 -6.09 4.15 -4.74
C GLY A 41 -6.77 5.44 -5.18
N THR A 42 -7.52 5.39 -6.27
CA THR A 42 -8.22 6.55 -6.84
C THR A 42 -9.71 6.55 -6.50
N THR A 43 -10.25 7.72 -6.20
CA THR A 43 -11.70 7.89 -6.00
C THR A 43 -12.45 7.63 -7.31
N ARG A 44 -13.42 6.72 -7.27
CA ARG A 44 -14.30 6.41 -8.40
C ARG A 44 -15.55 7.28 -8.38
N ASP A 45 -16.15 7.50 -9.53
CA ASP A 45 -17.36 8.30 -9.73
C ASP A 45 -18.65 7.58 -9.31
N THR A 46 -18.57 6.28 -9.05
CA THR A 46 -19.72 5.41 -8.82
C THR A 46 -19.48 4.40 -7.70
N PHE A 47 -20.48 4.25 -6.84
CA PHE A 47 -20.52 3.24 -5.78
C PHE A 47 -21.96 2.76 -5.57
N ASP A 48 -22.20 1.44 -5.61
CA ASP A 48 -23.54 0.82 -5.50
C ASP A 48 -24.63 1.50 -6.36
N GLY A 49 -24.27 1.88 -7.59
CA GLY A 49 -25.18 2.53 -8.54
C GLY A 49 -25.48 4.01 -8.26
N LYS A 50 -24.82 4.63 -7.27
CA LYS A 50 -24.96 6.05 -6.95
C LYS A 50 -23.74 6.85 -7.42
N THR A 51 -23.96 8.08 -7.87
CA THR A 51 -22.91 9.02 -8.28
C THR A 51 -22.22 9.61 -7.05
N VAL A 52 -20.94 9.31 -6.91
CA VAL A 52 -20.06 9.85 -5.86
C VAL A 52 -19.45 11.16 -6.36
N LEU A 53 -19.43 12.18 -5.51
CA LEU A 53 -18.79 13.47 -5.81
C LEU A 53 -17.36 13.53 -5.26
N GLU A 54 -17.18 13.03 -4.04
CA GLU A 54 -15.90 13.00 -3.34
C GLU A 54 -15.91 11.92 -2.26
N LEU A 55 -14.70 11.50 -1.85
CA LEU A 55 -14.50 10.76 -0.61
C LEU A 55 -13.90 11.69 0.43
N ARG A 56 -14.43 11.65 1.65
CA ARG A 56 -13.84 12.33 2.80
C ARG A 56 -13.17 11.32 3.71
N TYR A 57 -11.93 11.60 4.07
CA TYR A 57 -11.15 10.74 4.96
C TYR A 57 -10.87 11.43 6.29
N GLU A 58 -11.04 10.70 7.38
CA GLU A 58 -10.67 11.17 8.72
C GLU A 58 -9.72 10.16 9.36
N ALA A 59 -8.75 10.64 10.15
CA ALA A 59 -7.77 9.79 10.79
C ALA A 59 -7.30 10.37 12.11
N TYR A 60 -7.02 9.49 13.08
CA TYR A 60 -6.21 9.87 14.23
C TYR A 60 -4.73 9.81 13.85
N VAL A 61 -4.21 10.90 13.27
CA VAL A 61 -2.92 10.97 12.57
C VAL A 61 -1.75 10.36 13.36
N PRO A 62 -1.52 10.69 14.66
CA PRO A 62 -0.42 10.09 15.41
C PRO A 62 -0.50 8.56 15.52
N MET A 63 -1.71 8.01 15.69
CA MET A 63 -1.91 6.57 15.74
C MET A 63 -1.76 5.94 14.35
N ALA A 64 -2.33 6.56 13.32
CA ALA A 64 -2.21 6.08 11.94
C ALA A 64 -0.74 5.97 11.50
N ILE A 65 0.08 6.97 11.77
CA ILE A 65 1.54 6.93 11.49
C ILE A 65 2.21 5.77 12.24
N ARG A 66 1.87 5.54 13.52
CA ARG A 66 2.41 4.42 14.30
C ARG A 66 2.02 3.06 13.71
N CYS A 67 0.77 2.89 13.31
CA CYS A 67 0.32 1.64 12.70
C CYS A 67 0.99 1.41 11.34
N LEU A 68 1.11 2.46 10.50
CA LEU A 68 1.82 2.38 9.23
C LEU A 68 3.30 1.99 9.41
N LYS A 69 3.99 2.53 10.42
CA LYS A 69 5.35 2.11 10.76
C LYS A 69 5.41 0.62 11.11
N SER A 70 4.46 0.13 11.91
CA SER A 70 4.37 -1.29 12.26
C SER A 70 4.17 -2.17 11.01
N VAL A 71 3.27 -1.77 10.12
CA VAL A 71 3.01 -2.45 8.84
C VAL A 71 4.27 -2.48 7.96
N CYS A 72 5.02 -1.37 7.86
CA CYS A 72 6.30 -1.34 7.16
C CYS A 72 7.33 -2.30 7.80
N SER A 73 7.42 -2.35 9.13
CA SER A 73 8.31 -3.29 9.82
C SER A 73 7.92 -4.75 9.56
N SER A 74 6.62 -5.07 9.52
CA SER A 74 6.14 -6.40 9.14
C SER A 74 6.51 -6.75 7.70
N ALA A 75 6.35 -5.82 6.75
CA ALA A 75 6.75 -6.05 5.36
C ALA A 75 8.26 -6.33 5.24
N ARG A 76 9.09 -5.55 5.94
CA ARG A 76 10.56 -5.75 5.97
C ARG A 76 10.98 -7.06 6.63
N ALA A 77 10.18 -7.61 7.54
CA ALA A 77 10.45 -8.91 8.13
C ALA A 77 10.19 -10.06 7.15
N SER A 78 9.31 -9.86 6.15
CA SER A 78 8.92 -10.90 5.19
C SER A 78 9.66 -10.81 3.85
N TRP A 79 10.02 -9.61 3.38
CA TRP A 79 10.66 -9.39 2.08
C TRP A 79 11.93 -8.53 2.19
N ASN A 80 12.88 -8.73 1.27
CA ASN A 80 14.11 -7.94 1.22
C ASN A 80 13.89 -6.63 0.47
N LEU A 81 13.37 -5.62 1.19
CA LEU A 81 12.96 -4.35 0.62
C LEU A 81 14.04 -3.27 0.79
N HIS A 82 14.28 -2.51 -0.27
CA HIS A 82 15.21 -1.39 -0.23
C HIS A 82 14.56 -0.17 0.47
N SER A 83 13.52 0.38 -0.13
CA SER A 83 12.77 1.54 0.39
C SER A 83 11.26 1.33 0.25
N ILE A 84 10.51 1.90 1.20
CA ILE A 84 9.05 1.94 1.21
C ILE A 84 8.60 3.40 1.29
N ALA A 85 7.62 3.78 0.49
CA ALA A 85 6.93 5.06 0.60
C ALA A 85 5.42 4.82 0.70
N ILE A 86 4.76 5.47 1.66
CA ILE A 86 3.32 5.42 1.85
C ILE A 86 2.81 6.85 2.06
N ALA A 87 1.87 7.27 1.23
CA ALA A 87 1.17 8.52 1.36
C ALA A 87 -0.33 8.26 1.47
N HIS A 88 -1.00 8.92 2.40
CA HIS A 88 -2.45 8.90 2.50
C HIS A 88 -2.99 10.31 2.70
N ARG A 89 -3.98 10.71 1.91
CA ARG A 89 -4.67 12.00 2.07
C ARG A 89 -5.80 11.88 3.07
N ILE A 90 -5.96 12.90 3.90
CA ILE A 90 -7.13 13.10 4.75
C ILE A 90 -7.90 14.33 4.30
N GLY A 91 -9.19 14.36 4.67
CA GLY A 91 -10.16 15.33 4.22
C GLY A 91 -10.73 15.00 2.85
N SER A 92 -11.10 16.01 2.04
CA SER A 92 -11.78 15.77 0.76
C SER A 92 -10.82 15.32 -0.35
N VAL A 93 -11.22 14.25 -1.05
CA VAL A 93 -10.57 13.71 -2.25
C VAL A 93 -11.63 13.57 -3.36
N PRO A 94 -11.64 14.48 -4.34
CA PRO A 94 -12.52 14.43 -5.50
C PRO A 94 -12.38 13.15 -6.33
N VAL A 95 -13.40 12.85 -7.13
CA VAL A 95 -13.37 11.80 -8.15
C VAL A 95 -12.17 11.95 -9.08
N GLY A 96 -11.51 10.83 -9.38
CA GLY A 96 -10.31 10.76 -10.22
C GLY A 96 -9.01 11.04 -9.49
N GLU A 97 -9.06 11.59 -8.27
CA GLU A 97 -7.86 11.86 -7.49
C GLU A 97 -7.42 10.64 -6.66
N THR A 98 -6.10 10.56 -6.42
CA THR A 98 -5.50 9.52 -5.57
C THR A 98 -5.67 9.89 -4.10
N SER A 99 -6.23 8.98 -3.30
CA SER A 99 -6.35 9.11 -1.85
C SER A 99 -5.21 8.42 -1.10
N VAL A 100 -4.71 7.29 -1.63
CA VAL A 100 -3.61 6.53 -1.05
C VAL A 100 -2.62 6.12 -2.13
N PHE A 101 -1.34 6.25 -1.83
CA PHE A 101 -0.26 5.83 -2.72
C PHE A 101 0.79 5.05 -1.94
N ILE A 102 1.22 3.93 -2.51
CA ILE A 102 2.27 3.09 -1.94
C ILE A 102 3.29 2.85 -3.04
N ALA A 103 4.57 2.99 -2.73
CA ALA A 103 5.67 2.59 -3.58
C ALA A 103 6.68 1.76 -2.79
N VAL A 104 7.13 0.65 -3.37
CA VAL A 104 8.09 -0.27 -2.75
C VAL A 104 9.16 -0.62 -3.74
N SER A 105 10.41 -0.59 -3.31
CA SER A 105 11.57 -0.99 -4.12
C SER A 105 12.25 -2.22 -3.56
N SER A 106 12.75 -3.07 -4.44
CA SER A 106 13.55 -4.25 -4.09
C SER A 106 14.52 -4.61 -5.22
N VAL A 107 15.41 -5.57 -4.97
CA VAL A 107 16.33 -6.08 -6.00
C VAL A 107 15.57 -6.84 -7.09
N HIS A 108 14.49 -7.55 -6.72
CA HIS A 108 13.74 -8.43 -7.63
C HIS A 108 12.23 -8.18 -7.54
N ARG A 109 11.58 -8.17 -8.70
CA ARG A 109 10.14 -7.85 -8.85
C ARG A 109 9.19 -8.62 -7.93
N ALA A 110 9.49 -9.87 -7.58
CA ALA A 110 8.63 -10.70 -6.73
C ALA A 110 8.41 -10.03 -5.36
N ASP A 111 9.51 -9.70 -4.67
CA ASP A 111 9.49 -9.03 -3.37
C ASP A 111 8.75 -7.68 -3.44
N ALA A 112 8.96 -6.88 -4.50
CA ALA A 112 8.30 -5.58 -4.63
C ALA A 112 6.79 -5.72 -4.81
N LEU A 113 6.35 -6.61 -5.70
CA LEU A 113 4.93 -6.81 -6.01
C LEU A 113 4.17 -7.40 -4.81
N GLU A 114 4.74 -8.42 -4.16
CA GLU A 114 4.13 -9.07 -3.01
C GLU A 114 4.05 -8.13 -1.80
N ALA A 115 5.14 -7.39 -1.52
CA ALA A 115 5.15 -6.42 -0.44
C ALA A 115 4.18 -5.26 -0.70
N CYS A 116 4.09 -4.75 -1.94
CA CYS A 116 3.15 -3.67 -2.27
C CYS A 116 1.70 -4.10 -2.03
N ARG A 117 1.34 -5.33 -2.43
CA ARG A 117 0.02 -5.92 -2.13
C ARG A 117 -0.20 -6.07 -0.62
N PHE A 118 0.77 -6.61 0.10
CA PHE A 118 0.68 -6.76 1.56
C PHE A 118 0.46 -5.42 2.26
N LEU A 119 1.21 -4.37 1.90
CA LEU A 119 1.12 -3.07 2.53
C LEU A 119 -0.27 -2.43 2.37
N ILE A 120 -0.90 -2.53 1.18
CA ILE A 120 -2.26 -1.97 1.00
C ILE A 120 -3.30 -2.78 1.78
N ASP A 121 -3.20 -4.11 1.77
CA ASP A 121 -4.11 -4.99 2.50
C ASP A 121 -4.04 -4.71 4.02
N GLU A 122 -2.83 -4.62 4.58
CA GLU A 122 -2.64 -4.30 6.01
C GLU A 122 -3.01 -2.88 6.37
N LEU A 123 -2.70 -1.90 5.50
CA LEU A 123 -3.05 -0.51 5.74
C LEU A 123 -4.56 -0.40 5.95
N LYS A 124 -5.31 -0.97 5.01
CA LYS A 124 -6.76 -0.97 5.09
C LYS A 124 -7.26 -1.79 6.27
N ALA A 125 -6.65 -2.92 6.59
CA ALA A 125 -7.13 -3.75 7.68
C ALA A 125 -6.81 -3.22 9.09
N THR A 126 -5.76 -2.40 9.28
CA THR A 126 -5.25 -2.09 10.64
C THR A 126 -5.13 -0.61 10.96
N VAL A 127 -5.02 0.27 9.95
CA VAL A 127 -4.75 1.69 10.17
C VAL A 127 -6.07 2.42 10.42
N PRO A 128 -6.18 3.23 11.48
CA PRO A 128 -7.38 3.98 11.85
C PRO A 128 -7.63 5.17 10.92
N ILE A 129 -8.02 4.88 9.68
CA ILE A 129 -8.43 5.86 8.67
C ILE A 129 -9.85 5.48 8.23
N TRP A 130 -10.79 6.39 8.42
CA TRP A 130 -12.19 6.20 8.09
C TRP A 130 -12.54 6.96 6.82
N LYS A 131 -13.38 6.35 5.97
CA LYS A 131 -13.85 6.97 4.73
C LYS A 131 -15.35 7.25 4.80
N LYS A 132 -15.73 8.39 4.27
CA LYS A 132 -17.12 8.82 4.07
C LYS A 132 -17.34 9.08 2.59
N GLU A 133 -18.40 8.53 2.06
CA GLU A 133 -18.81 8.75 0.68
C GLU A 133 -19.79 9.94 0.64
N VAL A 134 -19.48 10.93 -0.19
CA VAL A 134 -20.35 12.09 -0.41
C VAL A 134 -20.98 11.97 -1.78
N TYR A 135 -22.31 11.95 -1.79
CA TYR A 135 -23.15 11.83 -2.98
C TYR A 135 -23.85 13.16 -3.25
N SER A 136 -24.45 13.31 -4.44
CA SER A 136 -25.23 14.49 -4.80
C SER A 136 -26.47 14.73 -3.92
N ASN A 137 -26.96 13.69 -3.24
CA ASN A 137 -28.18 13.73 -2.43
C ASN A 137 -27.99 13.35 -0.95
N GLY A 138 -26.74 13.23 -0.47
CA GLY A 138 -26.45 12.87 0.92
C GLY A 138 -25.04 12.32 1.14
N GLU A 139 -24.75 11.87 2.36
CA GLU A 139 -23.43 11.37 2.75
C GLU A 139 -23.55 10.14 3.66
N VAL A 140 -22.65 9.17 3.49
CA VAL A 140 -22.67 7.89 4.22
C VAL A 140 -21.25 7.53 4.68
N TRP A 141 -21.09 7.26 5.98
CA TRP A 141 -19.86 6.69 6.51
C TRP A 141 -19.76 5.21 6.15
N LYS A 142 -18.59 4.77 5.68
CA LYS A 142 -18.34 3.36 5.40
C LYS A 142 -17.54 2.73 6.52
N GLU A 143 -18.05 1.61 7.01
CA GLU A 143 -17.29 0.71 7.86
C GLU A 143 -16.18 0.03 7.05
N ASN A 144 -15.13 -0.33 7.77
CA ASN A 144 -13.97 -0.98 7.21
C ASN A 144 -14.15 -2.50 7.26
N SER A 145 -14.71 -3.08 6.19
CA SER A 145 -14.95 -4.52 6.11
C SER A 145 -13.65 -5.34 6.20
N GLU A 146 -12.56 -4.79 5.65
CA GLU A 146 -11.24 -5.44 5.62
C GLU A 146 -10.67 -5.62 7.05
N PHE A 147 -10.97 -4.69 7.97
CA PHE A 147 -10.65 -4.84 9.41
C PHE A 147 -11.35 -6.04 10.05
N LEU A 148 -12.62 -6.28 9.71
CA LEU A 148 -13.43 -7.37 10.26
C LEU A 148 -12.97 -8.74 9.77
N GLU A 149 -12.68 -8.85 8.48
CA GLU A 149 -12.19 -10.09 7.84
C GLU A 149 -10.86 -10.53 8.44
N ARG A 150 -9.90 -9.60 8.58
CA ARG A 150 -8.58 -9.89 9.17
C ARG A 150 -8.68 -10.45 10.58
N ARG A 151 -9.59 -9.93 11.40
CA ARG A 151 -9.84 -10.42 12.77
C ARG A 151 -10.42 -11.83 12.78
N SER A 152 -11.21 -12.18 11.77
CA SER A 152 -11.73 -13.54 11.60
C SER A 152 -10.64 -14.53 11.20
N GLU A 153 -9.69 -14.12 10.34
CA GLU A 153 -8.56 -14.95 9.91
C GLU A 153 -7.55 -15.25 11.03
N LEU A 154 -7.35 -14.31 11.95
CA LEU A 154 -6.32 -14.38 13.00
C LEU A 154 -6.82 -14.96 14.33
N GLY A 155 -8.13 -15.20 14.48
CA GLY A 155 -8.75 -15.57 15.75
C GLY A 155 -8.68 -14.43 16.78
N ASN A 156 -9.41 -14.54 17.89
CA ASN A 156 -9.68 -13.46 18.87
C ASN A 156 -8.47 -12.97 19.71
N LYS A 157 -7.25 -12.98 19.14
CA LYS A 157 -6.06 -12.34 19.71
C LYS A 157 -6.15 -10.83 19.47
N GLU A 158 -5.75 -10.04 20.47
CA GLU A 158 -5.85 -8.57 20.47
C GLU A 158 -5.27 -7.93 19.21
N VAL A 159 -6.13 -7.62 18.24
CA VAL A 159 -5.81 -6.83 17.03
C VAL A 159 -5.86 -5.35 17.40
N GLY A 160 -4.91 -4.94 18.24
CA GLY A 160 -4.62 -3.53 18.46
C GLY A 160 -3.45 -3.11 17.58
N CYS A 161 -3.39 -1.85 17.18
CA CYS A 161 -2.17 -1.23 16.64
C CYS A 161 -0.95 -1.37 17.58
N CYS A 162 -1.19 -1.71 18.86
CA CYS A 162 -0.19 -2.02 19.88
C CYS A 162 0.03 -3.53 20.14
N GLY A 163 -0.62 -4.43 19.38
CA GLY A 163 -0.49 -5.90 19.51
C GLY A 163 0.64 -6.48 18.66
N LYS A 164 1.18 -7.63 19.09
CA LYS A 164 2.41 -8.26 18.55
C LYS A 164 2.37 -8.51 17.03
N LYS A 165 3.56 -8.42 16.41
CA LYS A 165 3.88 -8.66 14.98
C LYS A 165 3.05 -9.80 14.37
N ALA A 166 2.41 -9.52 13.23
CA ALA A 166 1.82 -10.57 12.40
C ALA A 166 2.94 -11.47 11.85
N GLU A 167 2.96 -12.74 12.26
CA GLU A 167 3.83 -13.78 11.70
C GLU A 167 3.13 -14.40 10.48
N ILE A 168 3.66 -14.15 9.29
CA ILE A 168 3.24 -14.84 8.07
C ILE A 168 4.16 -16.04 7.88
N LYS A 169 3.57 -17.24 7.69
CA LYS A 169 4.30 -18.51 7.50
C LYS A 169 5.31 -18.38 6.34
N GLU A 170 6.55 -18.79 6.60
CA GLU A 170 7.64 -18.91 5.62
C GLU A 170 7.15 -19.57 4.32
N ARG A 171 7.38 -18.90 3.18
CA ARG A 171 7.21 -19.49 1.85
C ARG A 171 8.57 -19.72 1.21
N ASP A 172 8.74 -20.95 0.75
CA ASP A 172 9.92 -21.48 0.09
C ASP A 172 10.29 -20.63 -1.13
N LYS A 173 11.51 -20.09 -1.14
CA LYS A 173 12.03 -19.21 -2.21
C LYS A 173 12.23 -20.01 -3.49
N MET A 174 11.18 -20.14 -4.29
CA MET A 174 11.29 -20.70 -5.64
C MET A 174 12.13 -19.75 -6.52
N ARG A 175 13.38 -20.15 -6.81
CA ARG A 175 14.35 -19.41 -7.63
C ARG A 175 13.75 -19.02 -8.99
N CYS A 176 13.52 -17.72 -9.19
CA CYS A 176 12.99 -17.13 -10.43
C CYS A 176 14.08 -16.89 -11.49
N CYS A 177 15.04 -17.79 -11.66
CA CYS A 177 15.98 -17.76 -12.78
C CYS A 177 15.67 -18.91 -13.74
N GLY A 178 14.57 -18.76 -14.47
CA GLY A 178 14.27 -19.59 -15.65
C GLY A 178 15.00 -19.05 -16.88
N THR A 179 15.55 -19.97 -17.67
CA THR A 179 16.35 -19.78 -18.88
C THR A 179 15.76 -18.76 -19.86
N LYS A 180 16.60 -17.82 -20.32
CA LYS A 180 16.30 -16.88 -21.42
C LYS A 180 15.76 -17.65 -22.63
N VAL A 181 14.55 -17.28 -23.09
CA VAL A 181 14.02 -17.72 -24.39
C VAL A 181 14.97 -17.19 -25.47
N ARG A 182 15.60 -18.10 -26.22
CA ARG A 182 16.29 -17.78 -27.47
C ARG A 182 15.22 -17.70 -28.56
N VAL A 183 15.22 -16.61 -29.30
CA VAL A 183 14.43 -16.47 -30.52
C VAL A 183 15.34 -16.95 -31.64
N ASP A 184 14.99 -18.07 -32.26
CA ASP A 184 15.68 -18.56 -33.45
C ASP A 184 15.13 -17.81 -34.67
N ASP A 185 15.97 -17.01 -35.32
CA ASP A 185 15.68 -16.37 -36.61
C ASP A 185 15.78 -17.42 -37.72
N GLU A 186 14.67 -18.03 -38.10
CA GLU A 186 14.57 -18.82 -39.33
C GLU A 186 13.85 -18.03 -40.44
N GLY A 187 14.65 -17.58 -41.41
CA GLY A 187 14.39 -17.81 -42.83
C GLY A 187 13.32 -16.95 -43.52
N SER A 188 13.73 -15.78 -44.01
CA SER A 188 13.10 -15.20 -45.21
C SER A 188 13.89 -15.66 -46.45
N LYS A 189 13.38 -16.69 -47.12
CA LYS A 189 13.76 -17.00 -48.49
C LYS A 189 13.08 -15.99 -49.40
N ASN A 190 13.88 -15.27 -50.19
CA ASN A 190 13.54 -14.83 -51.54
C ASN A 190 14.82 -14.78 -52.37
#